data_AF-A0A1M5JN19-F1
#
_entry.id   AF-A0A1M5JN19-F1
#
_cell.length_a   1.000
_cell.length_b   1.000
_cell.length_c   1.000
_cell.angle_alpha   90.00
_cell.angle_beta   90.00
_cell.angle_gamma   90.00
#
_symmetry.space_group_name_H-M   'P 1'
#
loop_
_entity.id
_entity.type
_entity.pdbx_description
1 polymer ?
#
loop_
_entity_poly.entity_id
_entity_poly.type
_entity_poly.pdbx_seq_one_letter_code
_entity_poly.pdbx_strand_id
1 'polypeptide(L)'
;MSVTSDTLVIQLSELLQDFTQDWDNDFDGDMTRETRLLADLGFESIDIIQLVVAIEQMVKKSKLPFNELLMKDGRYVDDLSIGQIADFLSQRV
;
A
#
# COMPACT_ATOMS: atom_id res chain seq x y z
N MET A 1 21.52 -4.54 1.60
CA MET A 1 20.87 -4.43 0.28
C MET A 1 19.91 -3.27 0.40
N SER A 2 20.05 -2.23 -0.41
CA SER A 2 19.10 -1.10 -0.37
C SER A 2 17.77 -1.60 -0.93
N VAL A 3 16.70 -1.50 -0.15
CA VAL A 3 15.36 -1.83 -0.63
C VAL A 3 15.01 -0.82 -1.70
N THR A 4 14.68 -1.29 -2.91
CA THR A 4 14.30 -0.42 -4.03
C THR A 4 12.78 -0.31 -4.10
N SER A 5 12.29 0.82 -4.61
CA SER A 5 10.86 1.04 -4.80
C SER A 5 10.22 -0.05 -5.67
N ASP A 6 10.89 -0.52 -6.71
CA ASP A 6 10.38 -1.60 -7.57
C ASP A 6 10.22 -2.94 -6.81
N THR A 7 11.15 -3.27 -5.90
CA THR A 7 10.99 -4.45 -5.05
C THR A 7 9.80 -4.32 -4.11
N LEU A 8 9.59 -3.12 -3.55
CA LEU A 8 8.46 -2.85 -2.66
C LEU A 8 7.13 -2.92 -3.39
N VAL A 9 7.05 -2.51 -4.66
CA VAL A 9 5.83 -2.66 -5.46
C VAL A 9 5.44 -4.13 -5.58
N ILE A 10 6.41 -5.01 -5.86
CA ILE A 10 6.14 -6.44 -5.98
C ILE A 10 5.62 -6.99 -4.64
N GLN A 11 6.31 -6.69 -3.54
CA GLN A 11 5.89 -7.15 -2.21
C GLN A 11 4.53 -6.61 -1.78
N LEU A 12 4.26 -5.34 -2.06
CA LEU A 12 2.96 -4.72 -1.78
C LEU A 12 1.85 -5.32 -2.65
N SER A 13 2.16 -5.67 -3.91
CA SER A 13 1.21 -6.32 -4.80
C SER A 13 0.83 -7.71 -4.30
N GLU A 14 1.82 -8.52 -3.89
CA GLU A 14 1.58 -9.82 -3.24
C GLU A 14 0.74 -9.67 -1.96
N LEU A 15 1.11 -8.71 -1.11
CA LEU A 15 0.37 -8.43 0.13
C LEU A 15 -1.08 -8.00 -0.13
N LEU A 16 -1.29 -7.14 -1.11
CA LEU A 16 -2.63 -6.65 -1.45
C LEU A 16 -3.46 -7.75 -2.08
N GLN A 17 -2.87 -8.61 -2.91
CA GLN A 17 -3.54 -9.77 -3.46
C GLN A 17 -4.03 -10.71 -2.37
N ASP A 18 -3.20 -10.98 -1.35
CA ASP A 18 -3.60 -11.75 -0.16
C ASP A 18 -4.77 -11.09 0.59
N PHE A 19 -4.78 -9.75 0.70
CA PHE A 19 -5.85 -8.99 1.36
C PHE A 19 -7.18 -9.03 0.60
N THR A 20 -7.12 -9.00 -0.73
CA THR A 20 -8.31 -8.96 -1.59
C THR A 20 -8.83 -10.35 -1.96
N GLN A 21 -8.07 -11.42 -1.71
CA GLN A 21 -8.43 -12.78 -2.12
C GLN A 21 -9.74 -13.28 -1.50
N ASP A 22 -10.06 -12.83 -0.28
CA ASP A 22 -11.30 -13.20 0.41
C ASP A 22 -12.48 -12.27 0.07
N TRP A 23 -12.27 -11.25 -0.78
CA TRP A 23 -13.32 -10.34 -1.22
C TRP A 23 -14.02 -10.94 -2.43
N ASP A 24 -15.35 -10.76 -2.54
CA ASP A 24 -16.15 -11.24 -3.71
C ASP A 24 -15.68 -10.64 -5.06
N ASN A 25 -14.78 -9.66 -5.04
CA ASN A 25 -14.04 -9.17 -6.18
C ASN A 25 -12.66 -9.86 -6.23
N ASP A 26 -12.62 -11.06 -6.82
CA ASP A 26 -11.35 -11.67 -7.26
C ASP A 26 -10.65 -10.67 -8.20
N PHE A 27 -9.68 -9.91 -7.68
CA PHE A 27 -8.84 -9.04 -8.50
C PHE A 27 -7.91 -9.94 -9.32
N ASP A 28 -8.37 -10.32 -10.51
CA ASP A 28 -7.69 -11.24 -11.45
C ASP A 28 -6.67 -10.51 -12.36
N GLY A 29 -6.29 -9.28 -12.00
CA GLY A 29 -5.34 -8.44 -12.74
C GLY A 29 -3.95 -8.42 -12.10
N ASP A 30 -2.93 -8.08 -12.89
CA ASP A 30 -1.62 -7.71 -12.34
C ASP A 30 -1.76 -6.38 -11.59
N MET A 31 -1.55 -6.41 -10.27
CA MET A 31 -1.41 -5.18 -9.50
C MET A 31 -0.13 -4.47 -9.92
N THR A 32 -0.25 -3.22 -10.34
CA THR A 32 0.87 -2.41 -10.83
C THR A 32 1.09 -1.21 -9.92
N ARG A 33 2.16 -0.45 -10.19
CA ARG A 33 2.44 0.81 -9.50
C ARG A 33 1.28 1.80 -9.53
N GLU A 34 0.44 1.75 -10.57
CA GLU A 34 -0.66 2.69 -10.78
C GLU A 34 -1.96 2.24 -10.11
N THR A 35 -2.06 0.96 -9.71
CA THR A 35 -3.22 0.39 -9.02
C THR A 35 -3.49 1.16 -7.73
N ARG A 36 -4.74 1.57 -7.55
CA ARG A 36 -5.21 2.39 -6.45
C ARG A 36 -6.05 1.61 -5.45
N LEU A 37 -5.83 1.86 -4.18
CA LEU A 37 -6.48 1.13 -3.09
C LEU A 37 -8.00 1.32 -3.10
N LEU A 38 -8.50 2.55 -3.24
CA LEU A 38 -9.94 2.80 -3.19
C LEU A 38 -10.58 2.62 -4.57
N ALA A 39 -10.05 3.27 -5.61
CA ALA A 39 -10.70 3.27 -6.92
C ALA A 39 -10.65 1.91 -7.62
N ASP A 40 -9.55 1.15 -7.50
CA ASP A 40 -9.39 -0.11 -8.21
C ASP A 40 -9.67 -1.32 -7.31
N LEU A 41 -9.21 -1.30 -6.05
CA LEU A 41 -9.37 -2.43 -5.13
C LEU A 41 -10.58 -2.29 -4.21
N GLY A 42 -11.19 -1.11 -4.09
CA GLY A 42 -12.38 -0.91 -3.25
C GLY A 42 -12.09 -0.91 -1.74
N PHE A 43 -10.86 -0.63 -1.32
CA PHE A 43 -10.49 -0.56 0.10
C PHE A 43 -11.35 0.46 0.84
N GLU A 44 -11.82 0.09 2.03
CA GLU A 44 -12.42 1.04 2.96
C GLU A 44 -11.37 1.61 3.92
N SER A 45 -11.76 2.65 4.66
CA SER A 45 -10.88 3.26 5.68
C SER A 45 -10.39 2.24 6.72
N ILE A 46 -11.18 1.19 7.00
CA ILE A 46 -10.82 0.13 7.95
C ILE A 46 -9.72 -0.77 7.38
N ASP A 47 -9.80 -1.11 6.09
CA ASP A 47 -8.82 -1.96 5.42
C ASP A 47 -7.46 -1.29 5.33
N ILE A 48 -7.42 0.03 5.14
CA ILE A 48 -6.18 0.81 5.15
C ILE A 48 -5.46 0.68 6.50
N ILE A 49 -6.19 0.70 7.63
CA ILE A 49 -5.56 0.54 8.95
C ILE A 49 -4.94 -0.85 9.09
N GLN A 50 -5.61 -1.89 8.60
CA GLN A 50 -5.08 -3.26 8.64
C GLN A 50 -3.87 -3.43 7.71
N LEU A 51 -3.94 -2.85 6.51
CA LEU A 51 -2.85 -2.82 5.54
C LEU A 51 -1.61 -2.13 6.12
N VAL A 52 -1.77 -1.01 6.82
CA VAL A 52 -0.66 -0.31 7.49
C VAL A 52 0.06 -1.24 8.46
N VAL A 53 -0.68 -1.96 9.30
CA VAL A 53 -0.09 -2.91 10.25
C VAL A 53 0.64 -4.05 9.51
N ALA A 54 0.07 -4.56 8.43
CA ALA A 54 0.69 -5.61 7.63
C ALA A 54 1.97 -5.13 6.93
N ILE A 55 1.99 -3.90 6.41
CA ILE A 55 3.19 -3.28 5.84
C ILE A 55 4.29 -3.13 6.89
N GLU A 56 3.97 -2.66 8.10
CA GLU A 56 4.94 -2.55 9.19
C GLU A 56 5.60 -3.91 9.51
N GLN A 57 4.83 -4.99 9.47
CA GLN A 57 5.33 -6.36 9.65
C GLN A 57 6.20 -6.81 8.47
N MET A 58 5.74 -6.57 7.23
CA MET A 58 6.45 -6.86 5.99
C MET A 58 7.85 -6.24 6.00
N VAL A 59 7.94 -4.95 6.37
CA VAL A 59 9.21 -4.21 6.40
C VAL A 59 9.97 -4.33 7.72
N LYS A 60 9.44 -5.08 8.70
CA LYS A 60 9.99 -5.22 10.07
C LYS A 60 10.28 -3.88 10.75
N LYS A 61 9.45 -2.88 10.50
CA LYS A 61 9.61 -1.52 11.03
C LYS A 61 8.27 -1.00 11.53
N SER A 62 8.21 -0.72 12.83
CA SER A 62 7.03 -0.18 13.49
C SER A 62 7.01 1.35 13.48
N LYS A 63 5.81 1.92 13.66
CA LYS A 63 5.55 3.37 13.77
C LYS A 63 5.90 4.13 12.49
N LEU A 64 5.56 3.56 11.34
CA LEU A 64 5.69 4.29 10.08
C LEU A 64 4.72 5.48 10.08
N PRO A 65 5.16 6.69 9.71
CA PRO A 65 4.32 7.88 9.74
C PRO A 65 3.36 7.91 8.54
N PHE A 66 2.41 6.96 8.48
CA PHE A 66 1.44 6.85 7.39
C PHE A 66 0.52 8.05 7.26
N ASN A 67 0.38 8.85 8.32
CA ASN A 67 -0.26 10.15 8.24
C ASN A 67 0.42 11.10 7.24
N GLU A 68 1.75 11.01 7.06
CA GLU A 68 2.47 11.77 6.03
C GLU A 68 2.18 11.24 4.61
N LEU A 69 1.83 9.96 4.49
CA LEU A 69 1.40 9.38 3.21
C LEU A 69 -0.04 9.76 2.87
N LEU A 70 -0.92 9.76 3.88
CA LEU A 70 -2.33 10.11 3.75
C LEU A 70 -2.57 11.63 3.66
N MET A 71 -1.57 12.47 3.96
CA MET A 71 -1.66 13.92 3.83
C MET A 71 -0.62 14.45 2.83
N LYS A 72 -1.09 15.03 1.73
CA LYS A 72 -0.25 15.69 0.73
C LYS A 72 -0.61 17.17 0.63
N ASP A 73 0.37 18.04 0.80
CA ASP A 73 0.21 19.50 0.74
C ASP A 73 -0.91 20.04 1.65
N GLY A 74 -1.04 19.46 2.85
CA GLY A 74 -2.06 19.86 3.83
C GLY A 74 -3.48 19.38 3.52
N ARG A 75 -3.66 18.52 2.52
CA ARG A 75 -4.94 17.88 2.18
C ARG A 75 -4.85 16.37 2.34
N TYR A 76 -5.96 15.75 2.73
CA TYR A 76 -6.06 14.30 2.73
C TYR A 76 -5.99 13.79 1.29
N VAL A 77 -5.25 12.72 1.09
CA VAL A 77 -5.16 12.02 -0.18
C VAL A 77 -6.42 11.18 -0.30
N ASP A 78 -7.21 11.46 -1.33
CA ASP A 78 -8.47 10.75 -1.57
C ASP A 78 -8.25 9.29 -1.97
N ASP A 79 -7.11 8.96 -2.58
CA ASP A 79 -6.78 7.60 -2.99
C ASP A 79 -5.26 7.40 -3.11
N LEU A 80 -4.77 6.23 -2.70
CA LEU A 80 -3.36 5.87 -2.69
C LEU A 80 -3.07 4.79 -3.73
N SER A 81 -2.01 4.98 -4.52
CA SER A 81 -1.49 3.94 -5.40
C SER A 81 -0.37 3.12 -4.74
N ILE A 82 -0.19 1.89 -5.23
CA ILE A 82 0.91 1.00 -4.79
C ILE A 82 2.27 1.69 -4.94
N GLY A 83 2.49 2.38 -6.05
CA GLY A 83 3.72 3.12 -6.31
C GLY A 83 3.99 4.21 -5.27
N GLN A 84 2.96 4.95 -4.83
CA GLN A 84 3.11 5.98 -3.80
C GLN A 84 3.53 5.38 -2.44
N ILE A 85 2.95 4.24 -2.07
CA ILE A 85 3.31 3.52 -0.85
C ILE A 85 4.75 3.01 -0.95
N ALA A 86 5.10 2.38 -2.08
CA ALA A 86 6.44 1.86 -2.33
C ALA A 86 7.51 2.98 -2.28
N ASP A 87 7.25 4.12 -2.90
CA ASP A 87 8.16 5.27 -2.88
C ASP A 87 8.36 5.81 -1.46
N PHE A 88 7.26 5.96 -0.71
CA PHE A 88 7.31 6.39 0.69
C PHE A 88 8.12 5.45 1.58
N LEU A 89 7.92 4.15 1.41
CA LEU A 89 8.66 3.12 2.13
C LEU A 89 10.13 3.12 1.75
N SER A 90 10.46 3.18 0.44
CA SER A 90 11.85 3.14 -0.05
C SER A 90 12.75 4.24 0.53
N GLN A 91 12.16 5.37 0.95
CA GLN A 91 12.89 6.48 1.59
C GLN A 91 13.08 6.28 3.10
N ARG A 92 12.40 5.30 3.70
CA ARG A 92 12.30 5.09 5.15
C ARG A 92 12.80 3.73 5.60
N VAL A 93 13.02 2.75 4.71
CA VAL A 93 13.63 1.45 5.04
C VAL A 93 15.06 1.30 4.55
#